data_AF-A0A968CYV9-F1
#
_entry.id   AF-A0A968CYV9-F1
#
_cell.length_a   1.000
_cell.length_b   1.000
_cell.length_c   1.000
_cell.angle_alpha   90.00
_cell.angle_beta   90.00
_cell.angle_gamma   90.00
#
_symmetry.space_group_name_H-M   'P 1'
#
loop_
_entity.id
_entity.type
_entity.pdbx_description
1 polymer ?
#
loop_
_entity_poly.entity_id
_entity_poly.type
_entity_poly.pdbx_seq_one_letter_code
_entity_poly.pdbx_strand_id
1 'polypeptide(L)'
;MRVTNIELENIRSHVKSKIPFDSGFNCLVGGVGSGKSSVLYALDFVLFGDPIGRSFEYLLREGEDSCKVALQFTHARKTYKLTRALERRGKSISQNADQLELHEDDKLVASLKGGAVAEQLKAIAGLDRDIFREIVWVRQEQLKELLNMRPRERQKRL
;
A
#
# COMPACT_ATOMS: atom_id res chain seq x y z
N MET A 1 8.98 -5.79 -9.77
CA MET A 1 9.27 -4.81 -8.68
C MET A 1 9.69 -5.56 -7.43
N ARG A 2 10.65 -5.05 -6.65
CA ARG A 2 11.05 -5.61 -5.34
C ARG A 2 11.01 -4.54 -4.27
N VAL A 3 10.14 -4.69 -3.28
CA VAL A 3 10.07 -3.79 -2.12
C VAL A 3 11.33 -3.97 -1.26
N THR A 4 11.91 -2.86 -0.80
CA THR A 4 13.12 -2.87 0.03
C THR A 4 12.87 -2.30 1.43
N ASN A 5 11.94 -1.36 1.56
CA ASN A 5 11.64 -0.74 2.85
C ASN A 5 10.25 -0.09 2.82
N ILE A 6 9.54 -0.11 3.94
CA ILE A 6 8.35 0.71 4.17
C ILE A 6 8.48 1.47 5.48
N GLU A 7 8.16 2.75 5.43
CA GLU A 7 8.10 3.65 6.57
C GLU A 7 6.65 4.04 6.83
N LEU A 8 6.22 3.87 8.07
CA LEU A 8 4.87 4.10 8.54
C LEU A 8 4.90 5.15 9.64
N GLU A 9 4.02 6.14 9.55
CA GLU A 9 3.79 7.14 10.58
C GLU A 9 2.28 7.27 10.80
N ASN A 10 1.84 7.06 12.05
CA ASN A 10 0.43 7.10 12.46
C ASN A 10 -0.50 6.17 11.65
N ILE A 11 -0.05 4.94 11.39
CA ILE A 11 -0.83 3.91 10.69
C ILE A 11 -1.30 2.86 11.68
N ARG A 12 -2.58 2.91 12.07
CA ARG A 12 -3.20 1.96 13.02
C ARG A 12 -2.33 1.81 14.29
N SER A 13 -1.75 0.63 14.52
CA SER A 13 -0.86 0.34 15.66
C SER A 13 0.55 0.92 15.54
N HIS A 14 0.96 1.39 14.36
CA HIS A 14 2.28 1.95 14.11
C HIS A 14 2.26 3.46 14.33
N VAL A 15 2.86 3.92 15.44
CA VAL A 15 3.14 5.35 15.66
C VAL A 15 4.23 5.81 14.70
N LYS A 16 5.37 5.12 14.72
CA LYS A 16 6.47 5.30 13.78
C LYS A 16 7.16 3.96 13.61
N SER A 17 7.29 3.48 12.38
CA SER A 17 7.95 2.20 12.10
C SER A 17 8.68 2.26 10.78
N LYS A 18 9.85 1.64 10.74
CA LYS A 18 10.64 1.41 9.52
C LYS A 18 10.88 -0.08 9.42
N ILE A 19 10.40 -0.68 8.33
CA ILE A 19 10.40 -2.12 8.13
C ILE A 19 11.19 -2.41 6.86
N PRO A 20 12.46 -2.84 7.00
CA PRO A 20 13.25 -3.29 5.86
C PRO A 20 12.72 -4.65 5.36
N PHE A 21 12.88 -4.89 4.07
CA PHE A 21 12.60 -6.18 3.44
C PHE A 21 13.87 -6.69 2.78
N ASP A 22 14.20 -7.94 3.06
CA ASP A 22 15.33 -8.63 2.45
C ASP A 22 14.93 -9.29 1.13
N SER A 23 15.93 -9.69 0.35
CA SER A 23 15.68 -10.54 -0.82
C SER A 23 15.18 -11.92 -0.40
N GLY A 24 14.21 -12.45 -1.13
CA GLY A 24 13.66 -13.78 -0.89
C GLY A 24 12.43 -13.76 0.00
N PHE A 25 12.36 -14.70 0.95
CA PHE A 25 11.19 -14.89 1.80
C PHE A 25 11.26 -14.01 3.05
N ASN A 26 10.25 -13.17 3.22
CA ASN A 26 10.09 -12.32 4.40
C ASN A 26 8.85 -12.76 5.18
N CYS A 27 8.95 -12.79 6.52
CA CYS A 27 7.83 -13.18 7.39
C CYS A 27 7.59 -12.13 8.47
N LEU A 28 6.37 -11.58 8.52
CA LEU A 28 5.93 -10.69 9.59
C LEU A 28 5.31 -11.52 10.72
N VAL A 29 6.00 -11.64 11.85
CA VAL A 29 5.58 -12.46 13.00
C VAL A 29 5.23 -11.57 14.20
N GLY A 30 4.18 -11.95 14.95
CA GLY A 30 3.75 -11.23 16.15
C GLY A 30 2.32 -11.58 16.57
N GLY A 31 1.95 -11.24 17.80
CA GLY A 31 0.62 -11.50 18.35
C GLY A 31 -0.52 -10.78 17.62
N VAL A 32 -1.76 -11.19 17.84
CA VAL A 32 -2.94 -10.49 17.28
C VAL A 32 -2.91 -9.01 17.70
N GLY A 33 -3.22 -8.11 16.78
CA GLY A 33 -3.17 -6.66 17.03
C GLY A 33 -1.79 -6.01 16.92
N SER A 34 -0.71 -6.78 16.71
CA SER A 34 0.67 -6.23 16.63
C SER A 34 0.98 -5.40 15.39
N GLY A 35 0.03 -5.21 14.46
CA GLY A 35 0.21 -4.38 13.27
C GLY A 35 0.62 -5.09 11.98
N LYS A 36 0.82 -6.41 11.98
CA LYS A 36 1.22 -7.18 10.77
C LYS A 36 0.37 -6.86 9.53
N SER A 37 -0.95 -6.98 9.63
CA SER A 37 -1.87 -6.68 8.53
C SER A 37 -1.86 -5.19 8.16
N SER A 38 -1.58 -4.30 9.11
CA SER A 38 -1.46 -2.86 8.88
C SER A 38 -0.31 -2.53 7.93
N VAL A 39 0.78 -3.31 7.93
CA VAL A 39 1.89 -3.17 6.98
C VAL A 39 1.42 -3.48 5.56
N LEU A 40 0.66 -4.56 5.37
CA LEU A 40 0.08 -4.92 4.08
C LEU A 40 -0.94 -3.88 3.60
N TYR A 41 -1.72 -3.32 4.53
CA TYR A 41 -2.67 -2.26 4.24
C TYR A 41 -1.96 -0.97 3.83
N ALA A 42 -0.87 -0.61 4.51
CA ALA A 42 -0.06 0.53 4.12
C ALA A 42 0.55 0.36 2.73
N LEU A 43 0.98 -0.86 2.36
CA LEU A 43 1.49 -1.19 1.02
C LEU A 43 0.43 -0.96 -0.07
N ASP A 44 -0.79 -1.43 0.11
CA ASP A 44 -1.86 -1.20 -0.88
C ASP A 44 -2.24 0.29 -0.96
N PHE A 45 -2.33 0.97 0.18
CA PHE A 45 -2.62 2.39 0.24
C PHE A 45 -1.56 3.23 -0.48
N VAL A 46 -0.27 3.02 -0.20
CA VAL A 46 0.79 3.85 -0.79
C VAL A 46 0.88 3.65 -2.30
N LEU A 47 0.61 2.45 -2.81
CA LEU A 47 0.59 2.17 -4.24
C LEU A 47 -0.58 2.87 -4.94
N PHE A 48 -1.81 2.71 -4.42
CA PHE A 48 -3.03 3.06 -5.17
C PHE A 48 -3.79 4.27 -4.62
N GLY A 49 -3.62 4.61 -3.34
CA GLY A 49 -4.30 5.72 -2.68
C GLY A 49 -5.77 5.45 -2.36
N ASP A 50 -6.30 4.27 -2.66
CA ASP A 50 -7.68 3.90 -2.39
C ASP A 50 -7.87 3.49 -0.92
N PRO A 51 -9.04 3.75 -0.32
CA PRO A 51 -9.34 3.24 1.02
C PRO A 51 -9.43 1.71 0.99
N ILE A 52 -8.90 1.09 2.05
CA ILE A 52 -9.00 -0.35 2.27
C ILE A 52 -10.28 -0.60 3.05
N GLY A 53 -11.36 -0.84 2.32
CA GLY A 53 -12.70 -1.00 2.88
C GLY A 53 -13.58 0.22 2.60
N ARG A 54 -14.31 0.70 3.61
CA ARG A 54 -15.32 1.76 3.44
C ARG A 54 -14.74 3.18 3.50
N SER A 55 -13.65 3.40 4.24
CA SER A 55 -13.09 4.74 4.42
C SER A 55 -11.60 4.70 4.81
N PHE A 56 -10.93 5.85 4.71
CA PHE A 56 -9.55 6.04 5.16
C PHE A 56 -9.38 5.99 6.69
N GLU A 57 -10.48 6.08 7.44
CA GLU A 57 -10.48 5.96 8.90
C GLU A 57 -9.95 4.60 9.38
N TYR A 58 -10.09 3.57 8.54
CA TYR A 58 -9.53 2.26 8.84
C TYR A 58 -7.99 2.23 8.81
N LEU A 59 -7.33 3.21 8.20
CA LEU A 59 -5.87 3.25 8.09
C LEU A 59 -5.23 4.24 9.06
N LEU A 60 -5.83 5.42 9.21
CA LEU A 60 -5.37 6.46 10.13
C LEU A 60 -5.41 5.94 11.57
N ARG A 61 -4.34 6.17 12.33
CA ARG A 61 -4.28 5.85 13.75
C ARG A 61 -5.32 6.65 14.53
N GLU A 62 -5.97 5.99 15.48
CA GLU A 62 -6.96 6.63 16.36
C GLU A 62 -6.31 7.77 17.17
N GLY A 63 -7.01 8.92 17.23
CA GLY A 63 -6.53 10.12 17.90
C GLY A 63 -5.58 11.00 17.07
N GLU A 64 -5.17 10.55 15.88
CA GLU A 64 -4.27 11.29 15.00
C GLU A 64 -5.04 11.99 13.87
N ASP A 65 -4.53 13.15 13.46
CA ASP A 65 -5.10 13.95 12.37
C ASP A 65 -4.36 13.76 11.04
N SER A 66 -3.23 13.05 11.04
CA SER A 66 -2.50 12.75 9.81
C SER A 66 -1.71 11.45 9.92
N CYS A 67 -1.46 10.83 8.77
CA CYS A 67 -0.56 9.69 8.66
C CYS A 67 0.21 9.73 7.36
N LYS A 68 1.34 9.02 7.32
CA LYS A 68 2.22 8.96 6.16
C LYS A 68 2.73 7.55 5.94
N VAL A 69 2.79 7.16 4.67
CA VAL A 69 3.43 5.93 4.22
C VAL A 69 4.45 6.29 3.14
N ALA A 70 5.69 5.82 3.32
CA ALA A 70 6.71 5.89 2.29
C ALA A 70 7.19 4.47 1.95
N LEU A 71 7.09 4.10 0.68
CA LEU A 71 7.52 2.83 0.13
C LEU A 71 8.77 3.03 -0.70
N GLN A 72 9.80 2.24 -0.42
CA GLN A 72 10.97 2.12 -1.27
C GLN A 72 10.96 0.77 -1.98
N PHE A 73 11.27 0.80 -3.27
CA PHE A 73 11.37 -0.41 -4.08
C PHE A 73 12.39 -0.25 -5.20
N THR A 74 12.88 -1.37 -5.70
CA THR A 74 13.77 -1.45 -6.85
C THR A 74 13.07 -2.09 -8.04
N HIS A 75 13.29 -1.55 -9.23
CA HIS A 75 12.86 -2.16 -10.48
C HIS A 75 13.82 -1.78 -11.61
N ALA A 76 14.15 -2.74 -12.49
CA ALA A 76 15.06 -2.53 -13.62
C ALA A 76 16.39 -1.81 -13.27
N ARG A 77 16.98 -2.12 -12.10
CA ARG A 77 18.21 -1.51 -11.52
C ARG A 77 18.08 -0.05 -11.05
N LYS A 78 16.87 0.51 -11.04
CA LYS A 78 16.58 1.83 -10.49
C LYS A 78 15.91 1.73 -9.12
N THR A 79 16.06 2.79 -8.32
CA THR A 79 15.44 2.91 -7.00
C THR A 79 14.28 3.89 -7.06
N TYR A 80 13.18 3.51 -6.44
CA TYR A 80 11.96 4.31 -6.41
C TYR A 80 11.54 4.57 -4.97
N LYS A 81 11.03 5.77 -4.72
CA LYS A 81 10.38 6.13 -3.45
C LYS A 81 9.00 6.71 -3.74
N LEU A 82 7.96 6.03 -3.27
CA LEU A 82 6.58 6.47 -3.37
C LEU A 82 6.09 6.87 -1.99
N THR A 83 5.56 8.09 -1.87
CA THR A 83 5.02 8.63 -0.62
C THR A 83 3.56 8.98 -0.81
N ARG A 84 2.74 8.67 0.20
CA ARG A 84 1.36 9.16 0.34
C ARG A 84 1.08 9.52 1.78
N ALA A 85 0.21 10.50 1.98
CA ALA A 85 -0.29 10.84 3.31
C ALA A 85 -1.81 11.01 3.31
N LEU A 86 -2.40 10.83 4.49
CA LEU A 86 -3.77 11.22 4.78
C LEU A 86 -3.76 12.38 5.75
N GLU A 87 -4.78 13.21 5.64
CA GLU A 87 -5.07 14.27 6.60
C GLU A 87 -6.56 14.25 6.96
N ARG A 88 -6.84 14.57 8.22
CA ARG A 88 -8.17 14.77 8.76
C ARG A 88 -8.46 16.26 8.77
N ARG A 89 -9.60 16.65 8.19
CA ARG A 89 -10.15 18.00 8.30
C ARG A 89 -11.55 17.92 8.88
N GLY A 90 -11.65 18.15 10.19
CA GLY A 90 -12.88 17.95 10.93
C GLY A 90 -13.28 16.46 10.95
N LYS A 91 -14.40 16.11 10.29
CA LYS A 91 -14.89 14.73 10.25
C LYS A 91 -14.45 13.94 9.01
N SER A 92 -13.91 14.61 7.98
CA SER A 92 -13.47 13.94 6.76
C SER A 92 -11.99 13.59 6.82
N ILE A 93 -11.62 12.47 6.22
CA ILE A 93 -10.24 12.06 5.99
C ILE A 93 -10.05 11.95 4.48
N SER A 94 -9.01 12.58 3.96
CA SER A 94 -8.66 12.58 2.54
C SER A 94 -7.16 12.44 2.35
N GLN A 95 -6.76 12.09 1.13
CA GLN A 95 -5.34 12.15 0.76
C GLN A 95 -4.83 13.59 0.80
N ASN A 96 -3.67 13.79 1.41
CA ASN A 96 -2.93 15.03 1.31
C ASN A 96 -2.14 15.00 -0.01
N ALA A 97 -2.57 15.80 -0.99
CA ALA A 97 -1.98 15.83 -2.33
C ALA A 97 -0.53 16.34 -2.33
N ASP A 98 -0.18 17.25 -1.42
CA ASP A 98 1.17 17.82 -1.30
C ASP A 98 2.20 16.79 -0.82
N GLN A 99 1.73 15.68 -0.23
CA GLN A 99 2.57 14.56 0.17
C GLN A 99 2.40 13.32 -0.72
N LEU A 100 1.88 13.50 -1.93
CA LEU A 100 1.88 12.48 -2.98
C LEU A 100 3.08 12.72 -3.89
N GLU A 101 4.10 11.87 -3.77
CA GLU A 101 5.35 11.99 -4.53
C GLU A 101 5.88 10.62 -4.93
N LEU A 102 6.26 10.49 -6.20
CA LEU A 102 7.02 9.38 -6.74
C LEU A 102 8.38 9.90 -7.21
N HIS A 103 9.44 9.35 -6.65
CA HIS A 103 10.82 9.63 -7.03
C HIS A 103 11.45 8.42 -7.70
N GLU A 104 12.29 8.66 -8.71
CA GLU A 104 13.19 7.71 -9.38
C GLU A 104 14.63 8.22 -9.18
N ASP A 105 15.48 7.44 -8.51
CA ASP A 105 16.88 7.79 -8.20
C ASP A 105 17.01 9.24 -7.67
N ASP A 106 16.20 9.56 -6.66
CA ASP A 106 16.06 10.86 -5.98
C ASP A 106 15.53 12.03 -6.84
N LYS A 107 15.06 11.74 -8.07
CA LYS A 107 14.39 12.72 -8.93
C LYS A 107 12.88 12.55 -8.88
N LEU A 108 12.15 13.63 -8.63
CA LEU A 108 10.69 13.62 -8.68
C LEU A 108 10.20 13.36 -10.11
N VAL A 109 9.43 12.28 -10.31
CA VAL A 109 8.89 11.89 -11.62
C VAL A 109 7.36 12.02 -11.70
N ALA A 110 6.66 12.04 -10.57
CA ALA A 110 5.24 12.37 -10.48
C ALA A 110 4.86 12.87 -9.09
N SER A 111 3.90 13.79 -9.01
CA SER A 111 3.36 14.30 -7.75
C SER A 111 1.95 14.88 -7.91
N LEU A 112 1.31 15.22 -6.78
CA LEU A 112 0.05 15.98 -6.64
C LEU A 112 -1.22 15.31 -7.18
N LYS A 113 -1.15 14.58 -8.30
CA LYS A 113 -2.29 13.94 -8.97
C LYS A 113 -2.19 12.42 -8.85
N GLY A 114 -3.17 11.82 -8.16
CA GLY A 114 -3.27 10.36 -7.99
C GLY A 114 -3.20 9.57 -9.30
N GLY A 115 -3.88 10.06 -10.35
CA GLY A 115 -3.88 9.45 -11.69
C GLY A 115 -2.50 9.44 -12.34
N ALA A 116 -1.76 10.56 -12.29
CA ALA A 116 -0.42 10.65 -12.87
C ALA A 116 0.57 9.69 -12.18
N VAL A 117 0.48 9.57 -10.85
CA VAL A 117 1.29 8.60 -10.09
C VAL A 117 0.90 7.16 -10.45
N ALA A 118 -0.39 6.86 -10.59
CA ALA A 118 -0.86 5.53 -10.96
C ALA A 118 -0.42 5.13 -12.38
N GLU A 119 -0.50 6.05 -13.34
CA GLU A 119 -0.01 5.84 -14.72
C GLU A 119 1.50 5.57 -14.74
N GLN A 120 2.29 6.36 -14.01
CA GLN A 120 3.73 6.14 -13.89
C GLN A 120 4.05 4.81 -13.21
N LEU A 121 3.35 4.46 -12.13
CA LEU A 121 3.54 3.17 -11.46
C LEU A 121 3.23 1.99 -12.39
N LYS A 122 2.17 2.10 -13.20
CA LYS A 122 1.83 1.10 -14.22
C LYS A 122 2.90 1.01 -15.30
N ALA A 123 3.42 2.14 -15.79
CA ALA A 123 4.47 2.18 -16.80
C ALA A 123 5.80 1.60 -16.28
N ILE A 124 6.17 1.89 -15.03
CA ILE A 124 7.41 1.43 -14.40
C ILE A 124 7.33 -0.05 -14.05
N ALA A 125 6.31 -0.46 -13.30
CA ALA A 125 6.27 -1.77 -12.66
C ALA A 125 5.34 -2.78 -13.35
N GLY A 126 4.56 -2.36 -14.35
CA GLY A 126 3.46 -3.15 -14.91
C GLY A 126 2.34 -3.40 -13.90
N LEU A 127 2.33 -2.64 -12.80
CA LEU A 127 1.47 -2.89 -11.66
C LEU A 127 0.31 -1.90 -11.67
N ASP A 128 -0.91 -2.41 -11.78
CA ASP A 128 -2.12 -1.67 -11.44
C ASP A 128 -2.82 -2.30 -10.24
N ARG A 129 -3.86 -1.61 -9.77
CA ARG A 129 -4.56 -1.96 -8.54
C ARG A 129 -5.18 -3.35 -8.60
N ASP A 130 -5.78 -3.69 -9.73
CA ASP A 130 -6.55 -4.92 -9.86
C ASP A 130 -5.58 -6.12 -9.94
N ILE A 131 -4.49 -6.00 -10.72
CA ILE A 131 -3.39 -6.98 -10.74
C ILE A 131 -2.81 -7.18 -9.33
N PHE A 132 -2.55 -6.10 -8.58
CA PHE A 132 -1.98 -6.23 -7.24
C PHE A 132 -2.92 -6.96 -6.28
N ARG A 133 -4.20 -6.60 -6.25
CA ARG A 133 -5.18 -7.16 -5.29
C ARG A 133 -5.65 -8.57 -5.64
N GLU A 134 -5.45 -9.02 -6.88
CA GLU A 134 -5.83 -10.36 -7.30
C GLU A 134 -4.64 -11.34 -7.33
N ILE A 135 -3.45 -10.88 -7.74
CA ILE A 135 -2.31 -11.75 -8.03
C ILE A 135 -1.20 -11.60 -6.98
N VAL A 136 -0.90 -10.38 -6.55
CA VAL A 136 0.26 -10.10 -5.68
C VAL A 136 -0.10 -10.22 -4.20
N TRP A 137 -1.26 -9.69 -3.83
CA TRP A 137 -1.73 -9.66 -2.45
C TRP A 137 -2.98 -10.50 -2.27
N VAL A 138 -2.80 -11.68 -1.68
CA VAL A 138 -3.92 -12.51 -1.21
C VAL A 138 -4.33 -12.05 0.18
N ARG A 139 -5.51 -11.43 0.31
CA ARG A 139 -6.02 -10.96 1.60
C ARG A 139 -6.39 -12.15 2.50
N GLN A 140 -6.31 -11.92 3.81
CA GLN A 140 -6.85 -12.86 4.80
C GLN A 140 -8.34 -13.11 4.48
N GLU A 141 -8.78 -14.37 4.59
CA GLU A 141 -10.11 -14.88 4.19
C GLU A 141 -10.36 -14.99 2.66
N GLN A 142 -9.76 -14.17 1.80
CA GLN A 142 -9.93 -14.28 0.33
C GLN A 142 -9.44 -15.62 -0.23
N LEU A 143 -8.37 -16.18 0.36
CA LEU A 143 -7.90 -17.52 0.01
C LEU A 143 -8.95 -18.59 0.36
N LYS A 144 -9.64 -18.45 1.50
CA LYS A 144 -10.70 -19.39 1.88
C LYS A 144 -11.89 -19.29 0.95
N GLU A 145 -12.27 -18.08 0.54
CA GLU A 145 -13.30 -17.89 -0.49
C GLU A 145 -12.93 -18.58 -1.80
N LEU A 146 -11.69 -18.44 -2.25
CA LEU A 146 -11.21 -19.07 -3.49
C LEU A 146 -11.21 -20.59 -3.40
N LEU A 147 -10.81 -21.16 -2.25
CA LEU A 147 -10.83 -22.60 -2.00
C LEU A 147 -12.26 -23.16 -1.91
N ASN A 148 -13.21 -22.38 -1.38
CA ASN A 148 -14.60 -22.80 -1.20
C ASN A 148 -15.52 -22.43 -2.39
N MET A 149 -14.98 -21.78 -3.42
CA MET A 149 -15.74 -21.37 -4.60
C MET A 149 -16.12 -22.57 -5.48
N ARG A 150 -17.34 -22.56 -6.05
CA ARG A 150 -17.76 -23.64 -6.96
C ARG A 150 -16.91 -23.63 -8.24
N PRO A 151 -16.61 -24.79 -8.85
CA PRO A 151 -15.77 -24.87 -10.05
C PRO A 151 -16.20 -23.93 -11.20
N ARG A 152 -17.51 -23.77 -11.39
CA ARG A 152 -18.10 -22.90 -12.43
C ARG A 152 -17.93 -21.40 -12.15
N GLU A 153 -17.88 -21.00 -10.89
CA GLU A 153 -17.63 -19.62 -10.48
C GLU A 153 -16.14 -19.29 -10.60
N ARG A 154 -15.27 -20.24 -10.24
CA ARG A 154 -13.82 -20.12 -10.36
C ARG A 154 -13.36 -19.95 -11.82
N GLN A 155 -13.98 -20.67 -12.76
CA GLN A 155 -13.66 -20.58 -14.19
C GLN A 155 -14.02 -19.23 -14.82
N LYS A 156 -14.95 -18.46 -14.26
CA LYS A 156 -15.31 -17.13 -14.77
C LYS A 156 -14.41 -16.01 -14.27
N ARG A 157 -13.58 -16.30 -13.27
CA ARG A 157 -12.74 -15.33 -12.54
C ARG A 157 -11.27 -15.41 -12.98
N LEU A 158 -10.91 -16.42 -13.77
CA LEU A 158 -9.62 -16.61 -14.46
C LEU A 158 -9.78 -16.27 -15.93
#